data_AF-A0A9Q2W7N6-F1
#
_entry.id   AF-A0A9Q2W7N6-F1
#
_cell.length_a   1.000
_cell.length_b   1.000
_cell.length_c   1.000
_cell.angle_alpha   90.00
_cell.angle_beta   90.00
_cell.angle_gamma   90.00
#
_symmetry.space_group_name_H-M   'P 1'
#
loop_
_entity.id
_entity.type
_entity.pdbx_description
1 polymer ?
#
loop_
_entity_poly.entity_id
_entity_poly.type
_entity_poly.pdbx_seq_one_letter_code
_entity_poly.pdbx_strand_id
1 'polypeptide(L)'
;MGDTATRALQIKAKSRPPLVVEYDGNEYSLPGRIPAEIMTIRAQYKKPKNPEKKVQEEWQRELGVATMDKFLELVLPEDFRAVVDLEDLETVFEHWAEHVGLGESKDSDS
;
A
#
# COMPACT_ATOMS: atom_id res chain seq x y z
N MET A 1 -32.01 34.58 -17.46
CA MET A 1 -30.65 34.42 -16.91
C MET A 1 -30.60 33.02 -16.33
N GLY A 2 -29.81 32.12 -16.92
CA GLY A 2 -29.80 30.72 -16.55
C GLY A 2 -28.91 30.49 -15.34
N ASP A 3 -29.47 29.86 -14.31
CA ASP A 3 -28.74 29.41 -13.13
C ASP A 3 -27.72 28.34 -13.54
N THR A 4 -26.42 28.68 -13.54
CA THR A 4 -25.35 27.67 -13.52
C THR A 4 -25.27 27.06 -12.12
N ALA A 5 -26.18 26.14 -11.84
CA ALA A 5 -26.04 25.24 -10.70
C ALA A 5 -24.88 24.29 -10.97
N THR A 6 -23.68 24.62 -10.45
CA THR A 6 -22.52 23.72 -10.44
C THR A 6 -22.91 22.47 -9.67
N ARG A 7 -23.23 21.38 -10.37
CA ARG A 7 -23.51 20.08 -9.74
C ARG A 7 -22.24 19.64 -9.01
N ALA A 8 -22.33 19.49 -7.68
CA ALA A 8 -21.22 18.97 -6.88
C ALA A 8 -20.83 17.58 -7.39
N LEU A 9 -19.53 17.38 -7.66
CA LEU A 9 -18.99 16.07 -8.00
C LEU A 9 -19.05 15.18 -6.74
N GLN A 10 -20.05 14.28 -6.69
CA GLN A 10 -20.12 13.27 -5.64
C GLN A 10 -19.21 12.10 -5.96
N ILE A 11 -18.05 12.04 -5.30
CA ILE A 11 -17.13 10.90 -5.39
C ILE A 11 -17.53 9.89 -4.32
N LYS A 12 -18.07 8.73 -4.73
CA LYS A 12 -18.25 7.59 -3.82
C LYS A 12 -16.90 6.93 -3.61
N ALA A 13 -16.41 6.94 -2.37
CA ALA A 13 -15.18 6.25 -2.02
C ALA A 13 -15.32 4.75 -2.30
N LYS A 14 -14.49 4.22 -3.20
CA LYS A 14 -14.27 2.76 -3.34
C LYS A 14 -13.27 2.32 -2.27
N SER A 15 -13.61 2.43 -0.98
CA SER A 15 -12.77 1.77 0.03
C SER A 15 -13.10 0.30 0.03
N ARG A 16 -12.08 -0.55 -0.13
CA ARG A 16 -12.26 -1.98 0.14
C ARG A 16 -12.50 -2.13 1.65
N PRO A 17 -13.24 -3.14 2.11
CA PRO A 17 -13.38 -3.41 3.54
C PRO A 17 -12.00 -3.71 4.15
N PRO A 18 -11.81 -3.55 5.47
CA PRO A 18 -10.59 -4.00 6.15
C PRO A 18 -10.29 -5.47 5.82
N LEU A 19 -9.01 -5.81 5.70
CA LEU A 19 -8.56 -7.19 5.60
C LEU A 19 -8.47 -7.76 7.01
N VAL A 20 -9.10 -8.90 7.26
CA VAL A 20 -8.96 -9.62 8.54
C VAL A 20 -7.88 -10.69 8.36
N VAL A 21 -6.91 -10.70 9.27
CA VAL A 21 -5.83 -11.67 9.33
C VAL A 21 -5.98 -12.44 10.63
N GLU A 22 -6.14 -13.75 10.53
CA GLU A 22 -6.08 -14.65 11.69
C GLU A 22 -4.62 -15.08 11.91
N TYR A 23 -4.09 -14.82 13.10
CA TYR A 23 -2.72 -15.17 13.47
C TYR A 23 -2.66 -15.65 14.92
N ASP A 24 -2.13 -16.84 15.13
CA ASP A 24 -2.06 -17.52 16.44
C ASP A 24 -3.41 -17.48 17.20
N GLY A 25 -4.50 -17.77 16.49
CA GLY A 25 -5.87 -17.79 17.06
C GLY A 25 -6.46 -16.42 17.42
N ASN A 26 -5.82 -15.32 17.01
CA ASN A 26 -6.32 -13.96 17.19
C ASN A 26 -6.65 -13.32 15.83
N GLU A 27 -7.66 -12.44 15.79
CA GLU A 27 -8.02 -11.69 14.59
C GLU A 27 -7.47 -10.27 14.64
N TYR A 28 -6.76 -9.88 13.59
CA TYR A 28 -6.22 -8.53 13.39
C TYR A 28 -6.83 -7.90 12.14
N SER A 29 -7.13 -6.60 12.21
CA SER A 29 -7.75 -5.87 11.10
C SER A 29 -6.79 -4.88 10.46
N LEU A 30 -6.49 -5.09 9.18
CA LEU A 30 -5.62 -4.24 8.39
C LEU A 30 -6.47 -3.29 7.52
N PRO A 31 -6.06 -2.03 7.32
CA PRO A 31 -6.80 -1.06 6.52
C PRO A 31 -7.09 -1.54 5.08
N GLY A 32 -8.35 -1.45 4.65
CA GLY A 32 -8.76 -1.72 3.26
C GLY A 32 -8.45 -0.59 2.26
N ARG A 33 -7.56 0.33 2.65
CA ARG A 33 -7.14 1.48 1.85
C ARG A 33 -5.65 1.69 2.01
N ILE A 34 -4.96 1.93 0.90
CA ILE A 34 -3.54 2.29 0.89
C ILE A 34 -3.38 3.67 1.57
N PRO A 35 -2.59 3.79 2.65
CA PRO A 35 -2.19 5.07 3.21
C PRO A 35 -1.54 5.97 2.15
N ALA A 36 -1.81 7.28 2.21
CA ALA A 36 -1.31 8.22 1.22
C ALA A 36 0.23 8.26 1.19
N GLU A 37 0.83 8.10 2.36
CA GLU A 37 2.26 8.02 2.59
C GLU A 37 2.86 6.90 1.73
N ILE A 38 2.29 5.69 1.78
CA ILE A 38 2.70 4.54 0.97
C ILE A 38 2.55 4.83 -0.53
N MET A 39 1.44 5.45 -0.95
CA MET A 39 1.23 5.83 -2.38
C MET A 39 2.31 6.79 -2.90
N THR A 40 2.83 7.66 -2.05
CA THR A 40 3.81 8.69 -2.45
C THR A 40 5.26 8.22 -2.40
N ILE A 41 5.57 7.06 -1.81
CA ILE A 41 6.94 6.56 -1.70
C ILE A 41 7.61 6.49 -3.08
N ARG A 42 6.93 5.91 -4.09
CA ARG A 42 7.48 5.87 -5.47
C ARG A 42 7.81 7.25 -6.06
N ALA A 43 7.10 8.30 -5.65
CA ALA A 43 7.37 9.67 -6.09
C ALA A 43 8.57 10.29 -5.35
N GLN A 44 8.79 9.89 -4.10
CA GLN A 44 9.93 10.33 -3.28
C GLN A 44 11.23 9.66 -3.76
N TYR A 45 11.17 8.38 -4.15
CA TYR A 45 12.29 7.61 -4.68
C TYR A 45 12.34 7.71 -6.22
N LYS A 46 12.91 8.81 -6.73
CA LYS A 46 13.02 9.05 -8.19
C LYS A 46 13.71 7.87 -8.89
N LYS A 47 12.97 7.20 -9.78
CA LYS A 47 13.51 6.10 -10.60
C LYS A 47 14.77 6.56 -11.35
N PRO A 48 15.90 5.84 -11.24
CA PRO A 48 17.13 6.21 -11.94
C PRO A 48 16.90 6.18 -13.46
N LYS A 49 17.39 7.22 -14.15
CA LYS A 49 17.19 7.43 -15.60
C LYS A 49 18.15 6.61 -16.48
N ASN A 50 19.17 5.95 -15.90
CA ASN A 50 20.16 5.14 -16.62
C ASN A 50 20.53 3.87 -15.81
N PRO A 51 20.83 2.72 -16.46
CA PRO A 51 20.30 1.44 -16.03
C PRO A 51 21.42 0.45 -15.66
N GLU A 52 22.44 0.89 -14.92
CA GLU A 52 23.30 -0.13 -14.32
C GLU A 52 22.44 -0.99 -13.41
N LYS A 53 22.48 -2.31 -13.66
CA LYS A 53 21.61 -3.28 -12.99
C LYS A 53 21.68 -3.11 -11.46
N LYS A 54 22.90 -2.88 -10.96
CA LYS A 54 23.17 -2.62 -9.55
C LYS A 54 22.43 -1.38 -9.02
N VAL A 55 22.41 -0.27 -9.76
CA VAL A 55 21.70 0.96 -9.38
C VAL A 55 20.19 0.74 -9.37
N GLN A 56 19.67 -0.09 -10.28
CA GLN A 56 18.25 -0.47 -10.26
C GLN A 56 17.92 -1.39 -9.09
N GLU A 57 18.76 -2.38 -8.80
CA GLU A 57 18.60 -3.30 -7.67
C GLU A 57 18.67 -2.55 -6.33
N GLU A 58 19.63 -1.65 -6.16
CA GLU A 58 19.74 -0.78 -4.99
C GLU A 58 18.51 0.11 -4.84
N TRP A 59 18.06 0.76 -5.92
CA TRP A 59 16.84 1.58 -5.89
C TRP A 59 15.59 0.76 -5.53
N GLN A 60 15.41 -0.44 -6.09
CA GLN A 60 14.29 -1.32 -5.75
C GLN A 60 14.34 -1.76 -4.29
N ARG A 61 15.54 -2.05 -3.78
CA ARG A 61 15.74 -2.41 -2.37
C ARG A 61 15.37 -1.25 -1.44
N GLU A 62 15.85 -0.04 -1.71
CA GLU A 62 15.52 1.15 -0.92
C GLU A 62 14.01 1.44 -0.95
N LEU A 63 13.40 1.34 -2.13
CA LEU A 63 11.96 1.49 -2.29
C LEU A 63 11.18 0.44 -1.49
N GLY A 64 11.62 -0.82 -1.53
CA GLY A 64 11.03 -1.92 -0.77
C GLY A 64 11.12 -1.69 0.74
N VAL A 65 12.30 -1.32 1.25
CA VAL A 65 12.51 -1.00 2.67
C VAL A 65 11.60 0.14 3.11
N ALA A 66 11.57 1.25 2.37
CA ALA A 66 10.72 2.39 2.72
C ALA A 66 9.23 2.04 2.71
N THR A 67 8.82 1.17 1.78
CA THR A 67 7.44 0.67 1.70
C THR A 67 7.09 -0.20 2.90
N MET A 68 7.99 -1.10 3.29
CA MET A 68 7.80 -1.99 4.44
C MET A 68 7.79 -1.21 5.75
N ASP A 69 8.65 -0.21 5.91
CA ASP A 69 8.65 0.67 7.08
C ASP A 69 7.30 1.36 7.27
N LYS A 70 6.72 1.88 6.17
CA LYS A 70 5.41 2.52 6.22
C LYS A 70 4.25 1.54 6.35
N PHE A 71 4.38 0.33 5.82
CA PHE A 71 3.41 -0.73 6.08
C PHE A 71 3.35 -1.06 7.58
N LEU A 72 4.51 -1.28 8.19
CA LEU A 72 4.62 -1.56 9.62
C LEU A 72 4.12 -0.41 10.50
N GLU A 73 4.28 0.83 10.07
CA GLU A 73 3.86 2.03 10.82
C GLU A 73 2.36 2.34 10.67
N LEU A 74 1.80 2.18 9.47
CA LEU A 74 0.48 2.73 9.13
C LEU A 74 -0.58 1.68 8.83
N VAL A 75 -0.18 0.43 8.65
CA VAL A 75 -1.07 -0.65 8.21
C VAL A 75 -1.15 -1.75 9.27
N LEU A 76 -0.01 -2.15 9.82
CA LEU A 76 0.04 -3.20 10.82
C LEU A 76 -0.36 -2.64 12.20
N PRO A 77 -1.43 -3.14 12.84
CA PRO A 77 -1.82 -2.75 14.18
C PRO A 77 -0.70 -3.02 15.22
N GLU A 78 -0.62 -2.19 16.27
CA GLU A 78 0.46 -2.29 17.28
C GLU A 78 0.46 -3.63 18.03
N ASP A 79 -0.72 -4.15 18.33
CA ASP A 79 -0.93 -5.46 18.95
C ASP A 79 -0.50 -6.61 18.03
N PHE A 80 -0.81 -6.53 16.73
CA PHE A 80 -0.34 -7.52 15.77
C PHE A 80 1.18 -7.46 15.60
N ARG A 81 1.74 -6.24 15.52
CA ARG A 81 3.18 -6.01 15.37
C ARG A 81 4.00 -6.56 16.54
N ALA A 82 3.41 -6.66 17.72
CA ALA A 82 4.08 -7.20 18.91
C ALA A 82 4.23 -8.73 18.89
N VAL A 83 3.44 -9.44 18.08
CA VAL A 83 3.37 -10.91 18.08
C VAL A 83 3.72 -11.56 16.75
N VAL A 84 3.66 -10.82 15.63
CA VAL A 84 3.99 -11.37 14.31
C VAL A 84 5.49 -11.63 14.18
N ASP A 85 5.83 -12.83 13.70
CA ASP A 85 7.20 -13.17 13.39
C ASP A 85 7.71 -12.45 12.14
N LEU A 86 9.01 -12.15 12.13
CA LEU A 86 9.66 -11.47 10.99
C LEU A 86 9.55 -12.29 9.70
N GLU A 87 9.52 -13.61 9.80
CA GLU A 87 9.40 -14.53 8.66
C GLU A 87 8.01 -14.48 8.00
N ASP A 88 6.97 -14.18 8.77
CA ASP A 88 5.58 -14.14 8.28
C ASP A 88 5.19 -12.74 7.76
N LEU A 89 5.95 -11.71 8.14
CA LEU A 89 5.62 -10.31 7.84
C LEU A 89 5.52 -10.04 6.33
N GLU A 90 6.38 -10.68 5.53
CA GLU A 90 6.35 -10.57 4.07
C GLU A 90 5.03 -11.10 3.51
N THR A 91 4.58 -12.27 3.99
CA THR A 91 3.29 -12.86 3.60
C THR A 91 2.10 -11.98 4.00
N VAL A 92 2.12 -11.40 5.20
CA VAL A 92 1.07 -10.46 5.64
C VAL A 92 1.03 -9.22 4.74
N PHE A 93 2.20 -8.68 4.38
CA PHE A 93 2.30 -7.55 3.45
C PHE A 93 1.74 -7.90 2.07
N GLU A 94 2.12 -9.04 1.50
CA GLU A 94 1.67 -9.48 0.17
C GLU A 94 0.14 -9.59 0.10
N HIS A 95 -0.46 -10.27 1.08
CA HIS A 95 -1.92 -10.41 1.15
C HIS A 95 -2.62 -9.06 1.31
N TRP A 96 -2.09 -8.18 2.15
CA TRP A 96 -2.62 -6.83 2.28
C TRP A 96 -2.48 -6.05 0.97
N ALA A 97 -1.31 -6.09 0.33
CA ALA A 97 -1.01 -5.38 -0.90
C ALA A 97 -1.94 -5.82 -2.03
N GLU A 98 -2.15 -7.12 -2.22
CA GLU A 98 -3.13 -7.68 -3.16
C GLU A 98 -4.55 -7.20 -2.80
N HIS A 99 -4.93 -7.32 -1.52
CA HIS A 99 -6.24 -6.91 -1.03
C HIS A 99 -6.52 -5.43 -1.24
N VAL A 100 -5.52 -4.54 -1.29
CA VAL A 100 -5.72 -3.11 -1.58
C VAL A 100 -5.37 -2.71 -3.01
N GLY A 101 -4.84 -3.63 -3.82
CA GLY A 101 -4.37 -3.38 -5.19
C GLY A 101 -3.09 -2.55 -5.25
N LEU A 102 -2.22 -2.64 -4.23
CA LEU A 102 -0.91 -2.00 -4.22
C LEU A 102 0.04 -2.81 -5.11
N GLY A 103 0.57 -2.17 -6.15
CA GLY A 103 1.49 -2.83 -7.10
C GLY A 103 0.79 -3.41 -8.34
N GLU A 104 -0.53 -3.58 -8.31
CA GLU A 104 -1.33 -3.70 -9.52
C GLU A 104 -1.24 -2.37 -10.28
N SER A 105 -0.31 -2.29 -11.25
CA SER A 105 -0.53 -1.40 -12.37
C SER A 105 -1.87 -1.82 -12.94
N LYS A 106 -2.88 -0.93 -12.87
CA LYS A 106 -3.92 -0.98 -13.88
C LYS A 106 -3.20 -0.91 -15.22
N ASP A 107 -3.02 -2.05 -15.85
CA ASP A 107 -2.98 -2.14 -17.30
C ASP A 107 -4.31 -1.58 -17.76
N SER A 108 -4.35 -0.25 -17.85
CA SER A 108 -5.34 0.47 -18.60
C SER A 108 -4.85 0.36 -20.03
N ASP A 109 -5.04 -0.80 -20.64
CA ASP A 109 -5.22 -1.03 -22.07
C ASP A 109 -5.19 -2.53 -22.40
N SER A 110 -6.37 -3.12 -22.58
CA SER A 110 -6.80 -3.77 -23.84
C SER A 110 -8.26 -4.19 -23.75
#